data_AF-A0A6N6RNU9-F1
#
_entry.id   AF-A0A6N6RNU9-F1
#
_cell.length_a   1.000
_cell.length_b   1.000
_cell.length_c   1.000
_cell.angle_alpha   90.00
_cell.angle_beta   90.00
_cell.angle_gamma   90.00
#
_symmetry.space_group_name_H-M   'P 1'
#
loop_
_entity.id
_entity.type
_entity.pdbx_description
1 polymer ?
#
loop_
_entity_poly.entity_id
_entity_poly.type
_entity_poly.pdbx_seq_one_letter_code
_entity_poly.pdbx_strand_id
1 'polypeptide(L)'
;MQYKLEIRPVNISDINAECPYMPEPTEHEMYLAAFIEDINYLKMVNNAEEFNGDIIVKLNDENRFEEFRLGLVTVHKEFFGKFRVSNITKFA
;
A
#
# COMPACT_ATOMS: atom_id res chain seq x y z
N MET A 1 -12.24 3.24 -12.04
CA MET A 1 -11.50 4.43 -11.59
C MET A 1 -10.17 3.97 -11.02
N GLN A 2 -9.08 4.72 -11.22
CA GLN A 2 -7.79 4.35 -10.62
C GLN A 2 -7.40 5.32 -9.50
N TYR A 3 -6.57 4.83 -8.60
CA TYR A 3 -6.06 5.53 -7.43
C TYR A 3 -4.57 5.26 -7.32
N LYS A 4 -3.83 6.27 -6.90
CA LYS A 4 -2.41 6.19 -6.64
C LYS A 4 -2.18 6.12 -5.14
N LEU A 5 -1.48 5.08 -4.70
CA LEU A 5 -0.95 4.95 -3.35
C LEU A 5 0.51 5.38 -3.36
N GLU A 6 0.82 6.42 -2.61
CA GLU A 6 2.19 6.90 -2.50
C GLU A 6 2.93 6.11 -1.44
N ILE A 7 3.93 5.34 -1.85
CA ILE A 7 4.71 4.47 -0.97
C ILE A 7 6.06 5.10 -0.70
N ARG A 8 6.50 5.04 0.56
CA ARG A 8 7.87 5.39 0.92
C ARG A 8 8.47 4.38 1.90
N PRO A 9 9.80 4.19 1.89
CA PRO A 9 10.48 3.44 2.94
C PRO A 9 10.24 4.05 4.32
N VAL A 10 10.30 3.19 5.35
CA VAL A 10 10.38 3.61 6.75
C VAL A 10 11.67 4.40 6.96
N ASN A 11 11.60 5.50 7.69
CA ASN A 11 12.77 6.27 8.11
C ASN A 11 12.90 6.28 9.63
N ILE A 12 13.98 6.89 10.17
CA ILE A 12 14.25 6.94 11.62
C ILE A 12 13.09 7.58 12.40
N SER A 13 12.41 8.58 11.83
CA SER A 13 11.28 9.25 12.50
C SER A 13 10.02 8.39 12.59
N ASP A 14 9.95 7.30 11.83
CA ASP A 14 8.84 6.35 11.85
C ASP A 14 9.01 5.25 12.92
N ILE A 15 10.16 5.21 13.62
CA ILE A 15 10.48 4.18 14.61
C ILE A 15 9.63 4.39 15.87
N ASN A 16 8.82 3.40 16.21
CA ASN A 16 7.96 3.40 17.39
C ASN A 16 7.60 1.96 17.82
N ALA A 17 6.68 1.80 18.77
CA ALA A 17 6.27 0.47 19.26
C ALA A 17 5.70 -0.45 18.15
N GLU A 18 5.10 0.12 17.10
CA GLU A 18 4.52 -0.60 15.96
C GLU A 18 5.52 -0.80 14.80
N CYS A 19 6.66 -0.10 14.83
CA CYS A 19 7.74 -0.18 13.86
C CYS A 19 9.09 -0.07 14.59
N PRO A 20 9.52 -1.10 15.34
CA PRO A 20 10.64 -0.99 16.27
C PRO A 20 12.01 -0.93 15.57
N TYR A 21 12.08 -1.36 14.30
CA TYR A 21 13.32 -1.42 13.53
C TYR A 21 13.09 -0.88 12.12
N MET A 22 14.15 -0.34 11.52
CA MET A 22 14.15 0.00 10.10
C MET A 22 14.38 -1.29 9.29
N PRO A 23 13.54 -1.58 8.28
CA PRO A 23 13.73 -2.73 7.41
C PRO A 23 14.97 -2.56 6.52
N GLU A 24 15.60 -3.67 6.16
CA GLU A 24 16.76 -3.65 5.26
C GLU A 24 16.32 -3.23 3.85
N PRO A 25 17.11 -2.41 3.11
CA PRO A 25 16.71 -1.89 1.81
C PRO A 25 16.37 -2.98 0.78
N THR A 26 17.09 -4.10 0.81
CA THR A 26 16.88 -5.25 -0.09
C THR A 26 15.57 -5.99 0.14
N GLU A 27 14.93 -5.82 1.30
CA GLU A 27 13.64 -6.43 1.59
C GLU A 27 12.46 -5.58 1.09
N HIS A 28 12.71 -4.32 0.74
CA HIS A 28 11.65 -3.38 0.37
C HIS A 28 10.86 -3.84 -0.86
N GLU A 29 11.54 -4.25 -1.93
CA GLU A 29 10.91 -4.74 -3.16
C GLU A 29 10.08 -6.02 -2.90
N MET A 30 10.61 -6.92 -2.07
CA MET A 30 9.91 -8.14 -1.68
C MET A 30 8.62 -7.84 -0.92
N TYR A 31 8.67 -6.91 0.05
CA TYR A 31 7.49 -6.50 0.81
C TYR A 31 6.49 -5.72 -0.06
N LEU A 32 6.97 -4.92 -1.00
CA LEU A 32 6.13 -4.18 -1.93
C LEU A 32 5.37 -5.15 -2.85
N ALA A 33 6.05 -6.16 -3.40
CA ALA A 33 5.42 -7.18 -4.23
C ALA A 33 4.32 -7.93 -3.45
N ALA A 34 4.62 -8.38 -2.22
CA ALA A 34 3.63 -9.05 -1.36
C ALA A 34 2.43 -8.14 -1.03
N PHE A 35 2.67 -6.86 -0.77
CA PHE A 35 1.61 -5.89 -0.51
C PHE A 35 0.71 -5.66 -1.73
N ILE A 36 1.28 -5.61 -2.94
CA ILE A 36 0.52 -5.51 -4.20
C ILE A 36 -0.34 -6.76 -4.40
N GLU A 37 0.19 -7.96 -4.11
CA GLU A 37 -0.58 -9.20 -4.15
C GLU A 37 -1.76 -9.15 -3.16
N ASP A 38 -1.53 -8.75 -1.92
CA ASP A 38 -2.58 -8.64 -0.90
C ASP A 38 -3.66 -7.60 -1.27
N ILE A 39 -3.28 -6.48 -1.87
CA ILE A 39 -4.25 -5.51 -2.42
C ILE A 39 -5.08 -6.15 -3.55
N ASN A 40 -4.46 -6.93 -4.43
CA ASN A 40 -5.17 -7.62 -5.51
C ASN A 40 -6.19 -8.65 -5.01
N TYR A 41 -6.01 -9.21 -3.80
CA TYR A 41 -6.99 -10.10 -3.18
C TYR A 41 -8.24 -9.36 -2.63
N LEU A 42 -8.23 -8.02 -2.57
CA LEU A 42 -9.39 -7.25 -2.14
C LEU A 42 -10.50 -7.27 -3.21
N LYS A 43 -11.72 -7.69 -2.83
CA LYS A 43 -12.87 -7.88 -3.76
C LYS A 43 -13.29 -6.64 -4.59
N MET A 44 -12.91 -5.45 -4.15
CA MET A 44 -13.19 -4.16 -4.78
C MET A 44 -12.09 -3.73 -5.75
N VAL A 45 -10.93 -4.38 -5.70
CA VAL A 45 -9.81 -4.15 -6.59
C VAL A 45 -9.97 -5.00 -7.84
N ASN A 46 -9.73 -4.38 -8.99
CA ASN A 46 -9.63 -5.04 -10.29
C ASN A 46 -8.17 -5.44 -10.55
N ASN A 47 -7.26 -4.48 -10.34
CA ASN A 47 -5.83 -4.65 -10.50
C ASN A 47 -5.09 -3.66 -9.60
N ALA A 48 -3.96 -4.07 -9.05
CA ALA A 48 -2.97 -3.22 -8.41
C ALA A 48 -1.60 -3.56 -9.00
N GLU A 49 -0.84 -2.53 -9.35
CA GLU A 49 0.50 -2.67 -9.93
C GLU A 49 1.42 -1.55 -9.47
N GLU A 50 2.71 -1.82 -9.44
CA GLU A 50 3.71 -0.79 -9.22
C GLU A 50 3.90 0.06 -10.48
N PHE A 51 3.94 1.37 -10.32
CA PHE A 51 4.23 2.33 -11.37
C PHE A 51 5.09 3.47 -10.80
N ASN A 52 6.34 3.56 -11.26
CA ASN A 52 7.30 4.60 -10.84
C ASN A 52 7.51 4.68 -9.30
N GLY A 53 7.54 3.55 -8.60
CA GLY A 53 7.74 3.50 -7.14
C GLY A 53 6.47 3.76 -6.31
N ASP A 54 5.34 4.02 -6.96
CA ASP A 54 4.02 4.13 -6.35
C ASP A 54 3.14 2.95 -6.78
N ILE A 55 2.00 2.73 -6.11
CA ILE A 55 1.07 1.66 -6.51
C ILE A 55 -0.16 2.29 -7.15
N ILE A 56 -0.48 1.85 -8.37
CA ILE A 56 -1.73 2.21 -9.03
C ILE A 56 -2.74 1.10 -8.80
N VAL A 57 -3.86 1.46 -8.18
CA VAL A 57 -4.96 0.55 -7.87
C VAL A 57 -6.18 0.94 -8.69
N LYS A 58 -6.64 0.03 -9.53
CA LYS A 58 -7.88 0.15 -10.27
C LYS A 58 -9.01 -0.55 -9.51
N LEU A 59 -10.08 0.18 -9.19
CA LEU A 59 -11.27 -0.39 -8.56
C LEU A 59 -12.26 -0.93 -9.59
N ASN A 60 -13.01 -1.96 -9.19
CA ASN A 60 -14.12 -2.54 -9.95
C ASN A 60 -15.30 -1.56 -10.10
N ASP A 61 -15.54 -0.74 -9.07
CA ASP A 61 -16.61 0.27 -9.01
C ASP A 61 -16.11 1.47 -8.19
N GLU A 62 -16.42 2.69 -8.61
CA GLU A 62 -16.01 3.94 -7.94
C GLU A 62 -16.68 4.14 -6.58
N ASN A 63 -17.89 3.60 -6.39
CA ASN A 63 -18.64 3.74 -5.14
C ASN A 63 -18.05 2.89 -4.00
N ARG A 64 -17.09 2.02 -4.31
CA ARG A 64 -16.44 1.11 -3.36
C ARG A 64 -15.14 1.66 -2.81
N PHE A 65 -14.87 2.95 -2.99
CA PHE A 65 -13.67 3.60 -2.46
C PHE A 65 -13.57 3.49 -0.92
N GLU A 66 -14.67 3.69 -0.19
CA GLU A 66 -14.65 3.56 1.27
C GLU A 66 -14.38 2.12 1.73
N GLU A 67 -14.96 1.13 1.05
CA GLU A 67 -14.63 -0.28 1.27
C GLU A 67 -13.14 -0.53 1.01
N PHE A 68 -12.62 -0.04 -0.12
CA PHE A 68 -11.21 -0.14 -0.47
C PHE A 68 -10.31 0.46 0.61
N ARG A 69 -10.64 1.67 1.10
CA ARG A 69 -9.88 2.35 2.16
C ARG A 69 -9.81 1.52 3.44
N LEU A 70 -10.92 0.91 3.85
CA LEU A 70 -10.98 0.03 5.04
C LEU A 70 -10.18 -1.27 4.85
N GLY A 71 -10.29 -1.89 3.66
CA GLY A 71 -9.51 -3.07 3.30
C GLY A 71 -8.01 -2.78 3.30
N LEU A 72 -7.61 -1.67 2.68
CA LEU A 72 -6.22 -1.22 2.61
C LEU A 72 -5.62 -0.96 3.99
N VAL A 73 -6.37 -0.37 4.94
CA VAL A 73 -5.92 -0.20 6.32
C VAL A 73 -5.64 -1.55 6.99
N THR A 74 -6.46 -2.56 6.68
CA THR A 74 -6.26 -3.91 7.23
C THR A 74 -5.00 -4.55 6.68
N VAL A 75 -4.83 -4.53 5.36
CA VAL A 75 -3.63 -5.06 4.70
C VAL A 75 -2.38 -4.31 5.17
N HIS A 76 -2.41 -2.97 5.17
CA HIS A 76 -1.23 -2.16 5.51
C HIS A 76 -0.71 -2.42 6.92
N LYS A 77 -1.55 -2.80 7.89
CA LYS A 77 -1.11 -3.17 9.25
C LYS A 77 -0.06 -4.26 9.26
N GLU A 78 -0.14 -5.24 8.36
CA GLU A 78 0.85 -6.32 8.25
C GLU A 78 2.21 -5.82 7.74
N PHE A 79 2.22 -4.65 7.10
CA PHE A 79 3.38 -4.02 6.49
C PHE A 79 3.82 -2.72 7.18
N PHE A 80 3.24 -2.35 8.33
CA PHE A 80 3.58 -1.11 9.04
C PHE A 80 5.07 -0.96 9.35
N GLY A 81 5.75 -2.08 9.64
CA GLY A 81 7.19 -2.09 9.89
C GLY A 81 8.05 -2.04 8.63
N LYS A 82 7.45 -2.06 7.43
CA LYS A 82 8.14 -2.32 6.15
C LYS A 82 8.17 -1.09 5.24
N PHE A 83 7.06 -0.36 5.17
CA PHE A 83 6.94 0.90 4.42
C PHE A 83 5.74 1.72 4.90
N ARG A 84 5.65 2.96 4.46
CA ARG A 84 4.54 3.86 4.75
C ARG A 84 3.76 4.17 3.48
N VAL A 85 2.44 4.01 3.54
CA VAL A 85 1.51 4.61 2.59
C VAL A 85 1.27 6.05 3.04
N SER A 86 1.81 7.01 2.30
CA SER A 86 1.77 8.43 2.68
C SER A 86 0.51 9.13 2.22
N ASN A 87 -0.06 8.68 1.10
CA ASN A 87 -1.23 9.33 0.52
C ASN A 87 -2.01 8.38 -0.39
N ILE A 88 -3.29 8.67 -0.58
CA ILE A 88 -4.19 7.99 -1.52
C ILE A 88 -4.84 9.08 -2.37
N THR A 89 -4.51 9.13 -3.66
CA THR A 89 -5.02 10.16 -4.57
C THR A 89 -5.75 9.52 -5.74
N LYS A 90 -6.77 10.21 -6.28
CA LYS A 90 -7.43 9.75 -7.51
C LYS A 90 -6.45 9.88 -8.68
N PHE A 91 -6.30 8.80 -9.44
CA PHE A 91 -5.40 8.70 -10.59
C PHE A 91 -6.24 8.27 -11.80
N ALA A 92 -6.61 9.22 -12.66
CA ALA A 92 -7.48 9.01 -13.83
C ALA A 92 -8.87 8.38 -13.54
#